data_AF-A0A9D1IJT2-F1
#
_entry.id   AF-A0A9D1IJT2-F1
#
_cell.length_a   1.000
_cell.length_b   1.000
_cell.length_c   1.000
_cell.angle_alpha   90.00
_cell.angle_beta   90.00
_cell.angle_gamma   90.00
#
_symmetry.space_group_name_H-M   'P 1'
#
loop_
_entity.id
_entity.type
_entity.pdbx_description
1 polymer ?
#
loop_
_entity_poly.entity_id
_entity_poly.type
_entity_poly.pdbx_seq_one_letter_code
_entity_poly.pdbx_strand_id
1 'polypeptide(L)' 'ESSSEKELSDNIKYMLSLKDRTFDEIAETLPYSRTKIVDMLRFLSDEGIIHSQNSIFSLK' A
#
# COMPACT_ATOMS: atom_id res chain seq x y z
N GLU A 1 -8.56 -4.43 15.41
CA GLU A 1 -7.51 -4.43 14.38
C GLU A 1 -6.32 -5.21 14.91
N SER A 2 -5.81 -6.19 14.15
CA SER A 2 -4.56 -6.84 14.55
C SER A 2 -3.42 -5.83 14.38
N SER A 3 -2.45 -5.82 15.30
CA SER A 3 -1.29 -4.90 15.23
C SER A 3 -0.59 -4.94 13.86
N SER A 4 -0.67 -6.08 13.16
CA SER A 4 -0.03 -6.32 11.86
C SER A 4 -0.70 -5.63 10.67
N GLU A 5 -2.01 -5.39 10.71
CA GLU A 5 -2.73 -4.74 9.60
C GLU A 5 -2.52 -3.22 9.64
N LYS A 6 -2.55 -2.65 10.84
CA LYS A 6 -2.23 -1.24 11.05
C LYS A 6 -0.79 -0.94 10.65
N GLU A 7 0.16 -1.76 11.08
CA GLU A 7 1.56 -1.63 10.69
C GLU A 7 1.75 -1.72 9.17
N LEU A 8 1.11 -2.66 8.49
CA LEU A 8 1.15 -2.76 7.03
C LEU A 8 0.56 -1.50 6.36
N SER A 9 -0.58 -1.01 6.85
CA SER A 9 -1.21 0.22 6.36
C SER A 9 -0.27 1.42 6.49
N ASP A 10 0.33 1.59 7.67
CA ASP A 10 1.24 2.71 7.96
C ASP A 10 2.52 2.62 7.12
N ASN A 11 3.08 1.42 6.95
CA ASN A 11 4.24 1.18 6.09
C ASN A 11 3.97 1.52 4.62
N ILE A 12 2.81 1.11 4.07
CA ILE A 12 2.43 1.45 2.69
C ILE A 12 2.26 2.97 2.54
N LYS A 13 1.53 3.63 3.46
CA LYS A 13 1.36 5.09 3.44
C LYS A 13 2.69 5.81 3.52
N TYR A 14 3.59 5.37 4.40
CA TYR A 14 4.93 5.94 4.51
C TYR A 14 5.70 5.79 3.20
N MET A 15 5.72 4.60 2.59
CA MET A 15 6.39 4.37 1.30
C MET A 15 5.87 5.29 0.18
N LEU A 16 4.55 5.49 0.13
CA LEU A 16 3.88 6.35 -0.86
C LEU A 16 4.04 7.85 -0.56
N SER A 17 4.27 8.24 0.70
CA SER A 17 4.59 9.63 1.06
C SER A 17 5.97 10.08 0.58
N LEU A 18 6.87 9.12 0.34
CA LEU A 18 8.22 9.39 -0.16
C LEU A 18 8.26 9.50 -1.68
N LYS A 19 7.56 8.60 -2.38
CA LYS A 19 7.40 8.61 -3.83
C LYS A 19 6.24 7.69 -4.24
N ASP A 20 5.68 7.96 -5.39
CA ASP A 20 4.75 7.05 -6.06
C ASP A 20 5.46 5.74 -6.42
N ARG A 21 4.73 4.62 -6.31
CA ARG A 21 5.30 3.28 -6.45
C ARG A 21 4.37 2.33 -7.16
N THR A 22 4.97 1.39 -7.89
CA THR A 22 4.24 0.25 -8.44
C THR A 22 3.94 -0.78 -7.35
N PHE A 23 3.00 -1.68 -7.63
CA PHE A 23 2.71 -2.82 -6.75
C PHE A 23 3.98 -3.65 -6.46
N ASP A 24 4.79 -3.93 -7.49
CA ASP A 24 5.98 -4.76 -7.36
C ASP A 24 7.01 -4.12 -6.44
N GLU A 25 7.24 -2.81 -6.56
CA GLU A 25 8.14 -2.09 -5.63
C GLU A 25 7.68 -2.16 -4.18
N ILE A 26 6.36 -2.10 -3.92
CA ILE A 26 5.81 -2.25 -2.57
C ILE A 26 5.99 -3.69 -2.08
N ALA A 27 5.66 -4.67 -2.93
CA ALA A 27 5.70 -6.09 -2.61
C ALA A 27 7.11 -6.64 -2.42
N GLU A 28 8.12 -6.06 -3.08
CA GLU A 28 9.53 -6.42 -2.89
C GLU A 28 10.13 -5.78 -1.65
N THR A 29 9.62 -4.62 -1.22
CA THR A 29 10.16 -3.91 -0.04
C THR A 29 9.61 -4.45 1.28
N LEU A 30 8.32 -4.81 1.31
CA LEU A 30 7.66 -5.17 2.56
C LEU A 30 7.67 -6.69 2.79
N PRO A 31 7.92 -7.17 4.03
CA PRO A 31 8.00 -8.60 4.34
C PRO A 31 6.60 -9.23 4.53
N TYR A 32 5.65 -8.94 3.64
CA TYR A 32 4.30 -9.50 3.66
C TYR A 32 4.01 -10.24 2.35
N SER A 33 3.03 -11.14 2.38
CA SER A 33 2.58 -11.81 1.17
C SER A 33 1.98 -10.80 0.19
N ARG A 34 2.20 -11.03 -1.11
CA ARG A 34 1.60 -10.23 -2.19
C ARG A 34 0.10 -10.07 -2.02
N THR A 35 -0.62 -11.14 -1.67
CA THR A 35 -2.06 -11.10 -1.41
C THR A 35 -2.42 -10.10 -0.32
N LYS A 36 -1.71 -10.11 0.82
CA LYS A 36 -1.99 -9.20 1.94
C LYS A 36 -1.73 -7.74 1.55
N ILE A 37 -0.71 -7.50 0.74
CA ILE A 37 -0.39 -6.16 0.22
C ILE A 37 -1.48 -5.69 -0.75
N VAL A 38 -1.94 -6.55 -1.67
CA VAL A 38 -3.05 -6.24 -2.58
C VAL A 38 -4.32 -5.89 -1.79
N ASP A 39 -4.67 -6.68 -0.79
CA ASP A 39 -5.87 -6.46 0.02
C ASP A 39 -5.78 -5.13 0.78
N MET A 40 -4.61 -4.78 1.32
CA MET A 40 -4.39 -3.49 1.98
C MET A 40 -4.44 -2.31 0.98
N LEU A 41 -3.84 -2.44 -0.20
CA LEU A 41 -3.89 -1.39 -1.23
C LEU A 41 -5.33 -1.14 -1.69
N ARG A 42 -6.13 -2.20 -1.85
CA ARG A 42 -7.56 -2.09 -2.15
C ARG A 42 -8.30 -1.36 -1.03
N PHE A 43 -8.11 -1.78 0.22
CA PHE A 43 -8.70 -1.11 1.38
C PHE A 43 -8.35 0.39 1.41
N LEU A 44 -7.08 0.76 1.25
CA LEU A 44 -6.66 2.16 1.22
C LEU A 44 -7.24 2.95 0.05
N SER A 45 -7.44 2.31 -1.10
CA SER A 45 -8.06 2.93 -2.27
C SER A 45 -9.57 3.14 -2.06
N ASP A 46 -10.25 2.17 -1.45
CA ASP A 46 -11.68 2.24 -1.14
C ASP A 46 -11.98 3.32 -0.10
N GLU A 47 -11.09 3.48 0.89
CA GLU A 47 -11.11 4.58 1.86
C GLU A 47 -10.72 5.94 1.24
N GLY A 48 -10.30 5.96 -0.02
CA GLY A 48 -9.90 7.17 -0.74
C GLY A 48 -8.59 7.80 -0.26
N ILE A 49 -7.76 7.04 0.46
CA ILE A 49 -6.45 7.48 0.99
C ILE A 49 -5.38 7.46 -0.11
N ILE A 50 -5.44 6.46 -0.98
CA ILE A 50 -4.55 6.35 -2.14
C ILE A 50 -5.37 6.31 -3.43
N HIS A 51 -4.72 6.63 -4.55
CA HIS A 51 -5.26 6.38 -5.88
C HIS A 51 -4.26 5.58 -6.70
N SER A 52 -4.77 4.91 -7.74
CA SER A 52 -3.93 4.19 -8.70
C SER A 52 -4.18 4.72 -10.11
N GLN A 53 -3.09 5.03 -10.82
CA GLN A 53 -3.12 5.39 -12.23
C GLN A 53 -1.98 4.66 -12.94
N ASN A 54 -2.28 4.00 -14.07
CA ASN A 54 -1.28 3.28 -14.86
C ASN A 54 -0.42 2.30 -14.03
N SER A 55 -1.04 1.57 -13.09
CA SER A 55 -0.36 0.63 -12.18
C SER A 55 0.64 1.25 -11.20
N ILE A 56 0.62 2.58 -11.07
CA ILE A 56 1.36 3.34 -10.06
C ILE A 56 0.36 3.75 -8.97
N PHE A 57 0.74 3.56 -7.71
CA PHE A 57 0.01 3.99 -6.53
C PHE A 57 0.63 5.27 -5.98
N SER A 58 -0.22 6.17 -5.50
CA SER A 58 0.13 7.50 -4.98
C SER A 58 -0.82 7.84 -3.83
N LEU A 59 -0.35 8.61 -2.86
CA LEU A 59 -1.22 9.20 -1.84
C LEU A 59 -2.11 10.27 -2.49
N LYS A 60 -3.35 10.37 -2.00
CA LYS A 60 -4.29 11.42 -2.41
C LYS A 60 -4.05 12.72 -1.65
#